data_AF-A0A1Y1LHB2-F1
#
_entry.id   AF-A0A1Y1LHB2-F1
#
_cell.length_a   1.000
_cell.length_b   1.000
_cell.length_c   1.000
_cell.angle_alpha   90.00
_cell.angle_beta   90.00
_cell.angle_gamma   90.00
#
_symmetry.space_group_name_H-M   'P 1'
#
loop_
_entity.id
_entity.type
_entity.pdbx_description
1 polymer ?
#
loop_
_entity_poly.entity_id
_entity_poly.type
_entity_poly.pdbx_seq_one_letter_code
_entity_poly.pdbx_strand_id
1 'polypeptide(L)'
;NNMAMIIPNTLIMSWINAFFSGYVIMKLPFPITIKFKSMLQAGVQTKDMDPRWMSSISWYFLCIFGLQFVYVFLLGSDNAASQMAQQMAAQQMPMNPMGGPGQDPDKQFKTEAENLAVIEHYSVLDDVEERLLQGIKS
;
A
#
# COMPACT_ATOMS: atom_id res chain seq x y z
N ASN A 1 -3.03 -11.60 -14.46
CA ASN A 1 -3.33 -11.74 -13.02
C ASN A 1 -3.76 -10.46 -12.29
N ASN A 2 -3.48 -9.25 -12.78
CA ASN A 2 -3.83 -8.03 -12.03
C ASN A 2 -5.34 -7.68 -12.05
N MET A 3 -6.05 -8.02 -13.15
CA MET A 3 -7.51 -7.81 -13.25
C MET A 3 -8.32 -8.65 -12.26
N ALA A 4 -7.85 -9.85 -11.92
CA ALA A 4 -8.55 -10.74 -10.99
C ALA A 4 -8.56 -10.22 -9.54
N MET A 5 -7.62 -9.33 -9.17
CA MET A 5 -7.59 -8.66 -7.86
C MET A 5 -8.32 -7.31 -7.86
N ILE A 6 -8.36 -6.59 -8.99
CA ILE A 6 -9.05 -5.30 -9.11
C ILE A 6 -10.58 -5.48 -9.07
N ILE A 7 -11.10 -6.51 -9.73
CA ILE A 7 -12.55 -6.72 -9.87
C ILE A 7 -13.24 -6.91 -8.50
N PRO A 8 -12.75 -7.79 -7.60
CA PRO A 8 -13.35 -7.95 -6.27
C PRO A 8 -13.30 -6.67 -5.43
N ASN A 9 -12.18 -5.95 -5.46
CA ASN A 9 -11.96 -4.78 -4.62
C ASN A 9 -12.89 -3.61 -4.99
N THR A 10 -13.12 -3.38 -6.28
CA THR A 10 -14.06 -2.36 -6.75
C THR A 10 -15.51 -2.75 -6.48
N LEU A 11 -15.86 -4.03 -6.61
CA LEU A 11 -17.20 -4.54 -6.32
C LEU A 11 -17.56 -4.37 -4.84
N ILE A 12 -16.65 -4.75 -3.93
CA ILE A 12 -16.87 -4.60 -2.49
C ILE A 12 -17.01 -3.13 -2.13
N MET A 13 -16.19 -2.23 -2.70
CA MET A 13 -16.29 -0.79 -2.45
C MET A 13 -17.62 -0.19 -2.97
N SER A 14 -18.10 -0.63 -4.14
CA SER A 14 -19.40 -0.22 -4.69
C SER A 14 -20.56 -0.73 -3.83
N TRP A 15 -20.48 -1.97 -3.36
CA TRP A 15 -21.47 -2.58 -2.48
C TRP A 15 -21.56 -1.86 -1.13
N ILE A 16 -20.43 -1.52 -0.53
CA ILE A 16 -20.39 -0.79 0.74
C ILE A 16 -20.95 0.62 0.60
N ASN A 17 -20.63 1.34 -0.48
CA ASN A 17 -21.23 2.67 -0.70
C ASN A 17 -22.74 2.59 -0.95
N ALA A 18 -23.25 1.53 -1.59
CA ALA A 18 -24.67 1.39 -1.87
C ALA A 18 -25.50 1.02 -0.62
N PHE A 19 -25.00 0.11 0.23
CA PHE A 19 -25.76 -0.40 1.39
C PHE A 19 -25.38 0.25 2.71
N PHE A 20 -24.20 0.84 2.81
CA PHE A 20 -23.60 1.32 4.06
C PHE A 20 -23.30 2.82 4.09
N SER A 21 -23.99 3.62 3.26
CA SER A 21 -23.90 5.07 3.27
C SER A 21 -25.06 5.71 4.05
N GLY A 22 -24.81 6.85 4.69
CA GLY A 22 -25.85 7.67 5.33
C GLY A 22 -26.15 7.38 6.80
N TYR A 23 -25.50 6.40 7.43
CA TYR A 23 -25.74 6.08 8.85
C TYR A 23 -24.46 5.92 9.68
N VAL A 24 -24.64 6.12 10.98
CA VAL A 24 -23.61 5.96 12.01
C VAL A 24 -23.85 4.62 12.71
N ILE A 25 -22.78 3.86 12.97
CA ILE A 25 -22.91 2.52 13.55
C ILE A 25 -22.38 2.41 14.98
N MET A 26 -21.41 3.25 15.37
CA MET A 26 -20.81 3.16 16.70
C MET A 26 -20.18 4.48 17.16
N LYS A 27 -19.98 4.57 18.48
CA LYS A 27 -19.27 5.66 19.15
C LYS A 27 -17.95 5.14 19.71
N LEU A 28 -16.85 5.80 19.39
CA LEU A 28 -15.53 5.45 19.90
C LEU A 28 -15.40 5.80 21.40
N PRO A 29 -14.74 4.96 22.21
CA PRO A 29 -14.59 5.17 23.65
C PRO A 29 -13.50 6.18 24.02
N PHE A 30 -12.81 6.76 23.05
CA PHE A 30 -11.73 7.74 23.23
C PHE A 30 -12.01 9.03 22.45
N PRO A 31 -11.50 10.18 22.91
CA PRO A 31 -11.64 11.44 22.20
C PRO A 31 -10.85 11.43 20.87
N ILE A 32 -11.47 11.96 19.82
CA ILE A 32 -10.90 12.09 18.48
C ILE A 32 -10.82 13.58 18.11
N THR A 33 -9.78 13.97 17.37
CA THR A 33 -9.65 15.34 16.86
C THR A 33 -10.58 15.60 15.68
N ILE A 34 -11.04 16.84 15.53
CA ILE A 34 -11.96 17.26 14.46
C ILE A 34 -11.40 16.97 13.05
N LYS A 35 -10.07 16.89 12.88
CA LYS A 35 -9.44 16.59 11.60
C LYS A 35 -9.83 15.21 11.05
N PHE A 36 -10.14 14.24 11.91
CA PHE A 36 -10.59 12.92 11.49
C PHE A 36 -12.09 12.86 11.18
N LYS A 37 -12.85 13.92 11.42
CA LYS A 37 -14.31 13.93 11.23
C LYS A 37 -14.71 13.64 9.78
N SER A 38 -14.07 14.30 8.81
CA SER A 38 -14.35 14.05 7.39
C SER A 38 -14.07 12.61 6.96
N MET A 39 -13.09 11.97 7.63
CA MET A 39 -12.72 10.59 7.38
C MET A 39 -13.67 9.60 8.07
N LEU A 40 -14.03 9.84 9.33
CA LEU A 40 -14.85 8.95 10.16
C LEU A 40 -16.36 9.07 9.90
N GLN A 41 -16.80 10.20 9.33
CA GLN A 41 -18.19 10.47 9.00
C GLN A 41 -18.41 10.55 7.49
N ALA A 42 -17.52 9.92 6.72
CA ALA A 42 -17.70 9.76 5.28
C ALA A 42 -19.08 9.14 5.00
N GLY A 43 -19.86 9.80 4.14
CA GLY A 43 -21.22 9.39 3.81
C GLY A 43 -22.32 9.89 4.74
N VAL A 44 -22.01 10.63 5.83
CA VAL A 44 -23.01 11.18 6.75
C VAL A 44 -23.01 12.71 6.71
N GLN A 45 -24.13 13.31 6.30
CA GLN A 45 -24.23 14.77 6.08
C GLN A 45 -24.69 15.54 7.33
N THR A 46 -23.88 15.52 8.40
CA THR A 46 -24.17 16.25 9.65
C THR A 46 -23.03 17.16 10.07
N LYS A 47 -23.29 18.47 10.15
CA LYS A 47 -22.27 19.50 10.46
C LYS A 47 -21.83 19.49 11.92
N ASP A 48 -22.72 19.24 12.87
CA ASP A 48 -22.45 19.43 14.31
C ASP A 48 -22.31 18.13 15.12
N MET A 49 -22.16 16.99 14.44
CA MET A 49 -22.00 15.71 15.11
C MET A 49 -20.61 15.55 15.76
N ASP A 50 -20.56 14.98 16.96
CA ASP A 50 -19.33 14.65 17.69
C ASP A 50 -18.42 13.73 16.83
N PRO A 51 -17.13 14.06 16.63
CA PRO A 51 -16.17 13.24 15.86
C PRO A 51 -16.00 11.80 16.35
N ARG A 52 -16.45 11.46 17.56
CA ARG A 52 -16.42 10.09 18.08
C ARG A 52 -17.40 9.15 17.38
N TRP A 53 -18.41 9.68 16.70
CA TRP A 53 -19.35 8.90 15.92
C TRP A 53 -18.74 8.51 14.58
N MET A 54 -18.79 7.21 14.29
CA MET A 54 -18.18 6.59 13.12
C MET A 54 -19.23 6.00 12.19
N SER A 55 -19.11 6.28 10.89
CA SER A 55 -19.93 5.67 9.85
C SER A 55 -19.46 4.25 9.55
N SER A 56 -20.34 3.47 8.92
CA SER A 56 -20.03 2.10 8.48
C SER A 56 -18.91 2.03 7.44
N ILE A 57 -18.79 3.04 6.57
CA ILE A 57 -17.71 3.12 5.57
C ILE A 57 -16.37 3.24 6.28
N SER A 58 -16.27 4.14 7.25
CA SER A 58 -15.03 4.36 8.00
C SER A 58 -14.65 3.16 8.85
N TRP A 59 -15.63 2.44 9.39
CA TRP A 59 -15.40 1.17 10.09
C TRP A 59 -14.82 0.08 9.19
N TYR A 60 -15.31 -0.05 7.96
CA TYR A 60 -14.76 -1.00 7.00
C TYR A 60 -13.29 -0.70 6.68
N PHE A 61 -12.95 0.57 6.43
CA PHE A 61 -11.56 0.96 6.21
C PHE A 61 -10.67 0.69 7.43
N LEU A 62 -11.17 0.95 8.63
CA LEU A 62 -10.46 0.61 9.87
C LEU A 62 -10.16 -0.89 9.93
N CYS A 63 -11.13 -1.74 9.62
CA CYS A 63 -10.94 -3.19 9.59
C CYS A 63 -9.91 -3.65 8.56
N ILE A 64 -9.90 -3.07 7.35
CA ILE A 64 -8.89 -3.42 6.32
C ILE A 64 -7.47 -3.15 6.81
N PHE A 65 -7.24 -1.98 7.39
CA PHE A 65 -5.90 -1.59 7.84
C PHE A 65 -5.51 -2.27 9.16
N GLY A 66 -6.46 -2.45 10.08
CA GLY A 66 -6.21 -2.99 11.41
C GLY A 66 -6.03 -4.51 11.47
N LEU A 67 -6.65 -5.25 10.53
CA LEU A 67 -6.64 -6.72 10.55
C LEU A 67 -5.44 -7.36 9.84
N GLN A 68 -4.55 -6.57 9.24
CA GLN A 68 -3.37 -7.11 8.54
C GLN A 68 -2.52 -8.02 9.43
N PHE A 69 -2.31 -7.66 10.70
CA PHE A 69 -1.59 -8.50 11.65
C PHE A 69 -2.30 -9.84 11.91
N VAL A 70 -3.63 -9.83 12.01
CA VAL A 70 -4.43 -11.05 12.20
C VAL A 70 -4.28 -11.96 10.97
N TYR A 71 -4.32 -11.39 9.76
CA TYR A 71 -4.12 -12.15 8.53
C TYR A 71 -2.70 -12.72 8.41
N VAL A 72 -1.67 -11.95 8.77
CA VAL A 72 -0.28 -12.44 8.78
C VAL A 72 -0.11 -13.56 9.80
N PHE A 73 -0.72 -13.44 10.97
CA PHE A 73 -0.68 -14.47 12.00
C PHE A 73 -1.35 -15.78 11.55
N LEU A 74 -2.51 -15.69 10.90
CA LEU A 74 -3.28 -16.88 10.48
C LEU A 74 -2.79 -17.51 9.17
N LEU A 75 -2.37 -16.69 8.20
CA LEU A 75 -2.13 -17.10 6.80
C LEU A 75 -0.66 -16.98 6.38
N GLY A 76 0.21 -16.43 7.23
CA GLY A 76 1.61 -16.14 6.88
C GLY A 76 1.78 -14.83 6.12
N SER A 77 3.02 -14.50 5.77
CA SER A 77 3.41 -13.20 5.20
C SER A 77 2.91 -12.94 3.77
N ASP A 78 2.75 -13.98 2.95
CA ASP A 78 2.34 -13.87 1.54
C ASP A 78 0.81 -14.00 1.33
N ASN A 79 0.02 -13.50 2.29
CA ASN A 79 -1.43 -13.62 2.21
C ASN A 79 -2.07 -12.59 1.26
N ALA A 80 -3.16 -12.98 0.61
CA ALA A 80 -3.89 -12.14 -0.34
C ALA A 80 -4.55 -10.90 0.32
N ALA A 81 -4.83 -10.96 1.63
CA ALA A 81 -5.44 -9.85 2.37
C ALA A 81 -4.47 -8.67 2.54
N SER A 82 -3.18 -8.95 2.73
CA SER A 82 -2.13 -7.94 2.81
C SER A 82 -1.95 -7.22 1.48
N GLN A 83 -2.10 -7.93 0.35
CA GLN A 83 -2.11 -7.32 -0.99
C GLN A 83 -3.33 -6.40 -1.20
N MET A 84 -4.51 -6.77 -0.69
CA MET A 84 -5.72 -5.93 -0.75
C MET A 84 -5.53 -4.61 0.02
N ALA A 85 -4.97 -4.66 1.22
CA ALA A 85 -4.69 -3.45 2.02
C ALA A 85 -3.73 -2.50 1.29
N GLN A 86 -2.68 -3.05 0.67
CA GLN A 86 -1.71 -2.28 -0.11
C GLN A 86 -2.34 -1.65 -1.35
N GLN A 87 -3.24 -2.36 -2.03
CA GLN A 87 -3.94 -1.84 -3.20
C GLN A 87 -4.97 -0.75 -2.84
N MET A 88 -5.66 -0.89 -1.70
CA MET A 88 -6.59 0.12 -1.18
C MET A 88 -5.86 1.38 -0.68
N ALA A 89 -4.69 1.23 -0.06
CA ALA A 89 -3.83 2.36 0.30
C ALA A 89 -3.37 3.13 -0.95
N ALA A 90 -3.01 2.42 -2.02
CA ALA A 90 -2.66 3.04 -3.30
C ALA A 90 -3.84 3.78 -3.96
N GLN A 91 -5.08 3.38 -3.68
CA GLN A 91 -6.29 4.01 -4.24
C GLN A 91 -6.79 5.22 -3.43
N GLN A 92 -6.49 5.28 -2.12
CA GLN A 92 -6.92 6.35 -1.21
C GLN A 92 -5.93 7.51 -1.08
N MET A 93 -4.66 7.29 -1.41
CA MET A 93 -3.78 8.43 -1.66
C MET A 93 -4.37 9.19 -2.84
N PRO A 94 -4.55 10.53 -2.76
CA PRO A 94 -4.94 11.30 -3.93
C PRO A 94 -3.96 10.88 -5.01
N MET A 95 -4.50 10.32 -6.09
CA MET A 95 -3.77 10.00 -7.29
C MET A 95 -3.03 11.27 -7.67
N ASN A 96 -1.80 11.42 -7.17
CA ASN A 96 -0.81 12.19 -7.85
C ASN A 96 -0.76 11.49 -9.21
N PRO A 97 -1.02 12.20 -10.33
CA PRO A 97 -0.96 11.63 -11.67
C PRO A 97 0.49 11.29 -12.07
N MET A 98 1.24 10.67 -11.16
CA MET A 98 2.45 9.90 -11.37
C MET A 98 2.12 8.41 -11.60
N GLY A 99 0.88 8.11 -11.99
CA GLY A 99 0.65 7.14 -13.07
C GLY A 99 1.21 7.72 -14.36
N GLY A 100 2.54 7.89 -14.41
CA GLY A 100 3.23 8.27 -15.64
C GLY A 100 2.86 7.26 -16.72
N PRO A 101 2.64 7.69 -17.97
CA PRO A 101 2.42 6.79 -19.09
C PRO A 101 3.50 5.71 -19.02
N GLY A 102 3.07 4.44 -19.09
CA GLY A 102 3.89 3.27 -18.80
C GLY A 102 5.32 3.51 -19.25
N GLN A 103 6.25 3.48 -18.29
CA GLN A 103 7.65 3.78 -18.55
C GLN A 103 8.10 3.02 -19.80
N ASP A 104 8.28 3.75 -20.91
CA ASP A 104 8.73 3.16 -22.18
C ASP A 104 9.94 2.27 -21.88
N PRO A 105 9.89 0.96 -22.16
CA PRO A 105 11.00 0.05 -21.88
C PRO A 105 12.30 0.57 -22.47
N ASP A 106 12.22 1.20 -23.64
CA ASP A 106 13.36 1.81 -24.33
C ASP A 106 14.02 2.95 -23.54
N LYS A 107 13.23 3.76 -22.81
CA LYS A 107 13.76 4.80 -21.91
C LYS A 107 14.37 4.21 -20.64
N GLN A 108 13.81 3.12 -20.13
CA GLN A 108 14.38 2.41 -18.98
C GLN A 108 15.73 1.79 -19.35
N PHE A 109 15.82 1.11 -20.49
CA PHE A 109 17.08 0.51 -20.96
C PHE A 109 18.15 1.55 -21.25
N LYS A 110 17.77 2.72 -21.80
CA LYS A 110 18.72 3.84 -22.00
C LYS A 110 19.22 4.39 -20.67
N THR A 111 18.33 4.62 -19.72
CA THR A 111 18.71 5.07 -18.37
C THR A 111 19.65 4.06 -17.70
N GLU A 112 19.35 2.77 -17.79
CA GLU A 112 20.20 1.72 -17.21
C GLU A 112 21.56 1.64 -17.91
N ALA A 113 21.60 1.78 -19.23
CA ALA A 113 22.86 1.80 -19.99
C ALA A 113 23.73 3.02 -19.63
N GLU A 114 23.13 4.20 -19.47
CA GLU A 114 23.82 5.40 -18.99
C GLU A 114 24.35 5.21 -17.56
N ASN A 115 23.57 4.59 -16.67
CA ASN A 115 24.01 4.26 -15.32
C ASN A 115 25.20 3.29 -15.34
N LEU A 116 25.12 2.22 -16.14
CA LEU A 116 26.20 1.24 -16.29
C LEU A 116 27.49 1.88 -16.83
N ALA A 117 27.40 2.89 -17.68
CA ALA A 117 28.57 3.60 -18.22
C ALA A 117 29.33 4.43 -17.18
N VAL A 118 28.68 4.79 -16.06
CA VAL A 118 29.27 5.57 -14.96
C VAL A 118 29.84 4.68 -13.86
N ILE A 119 29.50 3.38 -13.85
CA ILE A 119 29.99 2.44 -12.82
C ILE A 119 31.48 2.17 -13.03
N GLU A 120 32.24 2.26 -11.95
CA GLU A 120 33.65 1.89 -11.93
C GLU A 120 33.81 0.38 -12.15
N HIS A 121 34.66 0.00 -13.10
CA HIS A 121 34.92 -1.40 -13.40
C HIS A 121 35.57 -2.09 -12.20
N TYR A 122 34.85 -3.04 -11.61
CA TYR A 122 35.34 -3.90 -10.53
C TYR A 122 35.48 -5.33 -11.04
N SER A 123 36.71 -5.86 -11.05
CA SER A 123 36.97 -7.25 -11.41
C SER A 123 37.36 -8.06 -10.18
N VAL A 124 36.61 -9.14 -9.94
CA VAL A 124 36.89 -10.14 -8.89
C VAL A 124 38.10 -11.01 -9.23
N LEU A 125 38.66 -10.87 -10.44
CA LEU A 125 39.88 -11.58 -10.85
C LEU A 125 41.14 -10.77 -10.57
N ASP A 126 41.01 -9.47 -10.29
CA ASP A 126 42.14 -8.61 -9.95
C ASP A 126 42.71 -9.09 -8.61
N ASP A 127 44.02 -9.28 -8.53
CA ASP A 127 44.74 -9.80 -7.35
C ASP A 127 44.26 -11.16 -6.83
N VAL A 128 43.64 -11.98 -7.69
CA VAL A 128 43.16 -13.32 -7.30
C VAL A 128 44.30 -14.24 -6.86
N GLU A 129 45.48 -14.13 -7.48
CA GLU A 129 46.67 -14.90 -7.12
C GLU A 129 47.17 -14.52 -5.72
N GLU A 130 47.16 -13.23 -5.38
CA GLU A 130 47.55 -12.75 -4.05
C GLU A 130 46.55 -13.18 -2.98
N ARG A 131 45.23 -13.07 -3.25
CA ARG A 131 44.18 -13.56 -2.34
C ARG A 131 44.29 -15.07 -2.11
N LEU A 132 44.56 -15.83 -3.17
CA LEU A 132 44.73 -17.27 -3.09
C LEU A 132 45.97 -17.64 -2.27
N LEU A 133 47.10 -16.98 -2.52
CA LEU A 133 48.35 -17.22 -1.80
C LEU A 133 48.28 -16.81 -0.32
N GLN A 134 47.51 -15.77 0.02
CA GLN A 134 47.22 -15.40 1.41
C GLN A 134 46.35 -16.45 2.11
N GLY A 135 45.32 -16.97 1.44
CA GLY A 135 44.45 -18.02 1.99
C GLY A 135 45.14 -19.37 2.22
N ILE A 136 46.20 -19.68 1.47
CA ILE A 136 46.99 -20.92 1.62
C ILE A 136 48.08 -20.80 2.70
N LYS A 137 48.50 -19.58 3.06
CA LYS A 137 49.52 -19.32 4.09
C LYS A 137 48.97 -19.25 5.52
N SER A 138 47.65 -19.36 5.72
CA SER A 138 47.00 -19.49 7.04
C SER A 138 46.64 -20.94 7.35
#